data_AF-A0A2M7YMA0-F1
#
_entry.id   AF-A0A2M7YMA0-F1
#
_cell.length_a   1.000
_cell.length_b   1.000
_cell.length_c   1.000
_cell.angle_alpha   90.00
_cell.angle_beta   90.00
_cell.angle_gamma   90.00
#
_symmetry.space_group_name_H-M   'P 1'
#
loop_
_entity.id
_entity.type
_entity.pdbx_description
1 polymer ?
#
loop_
_entity_poly.entity_id
_entity_poly.type
_entity_poly.pdbx_seq_one_letter_code
_entity_poly.pdbx_strand_id
1 'polypeptide(L)'
;MKFTHLHVHSHYSLLDGLAKIDQILDMCQELKMSSIALTDHGSMYGVVEFYQKAKKRGIRPIIGSEMYLAPRTMADRQPGIDNKLNHLVLLVKNDTGYRNLVKLTTKAYLDGFYYKPRIDKELLKKHSQGLIALTACLSGEVPKKIAAGKIKEAEEAAREYQKIFGPENFYLEIQHHPGLSSQEPVNKAMIELARKCGIPLVATNDVHYIRPEDAEAQDVLMSIQTDKKVDDQRRLTMKDDDFSLRSTERMIQDFKHIPEAIANTQKIVQACNFEFELGKIQLPSFEVPTGEAPDDYIKKLCLEGLKKRQFDSPIEKVLERLDYELKVIAKTGFASYFLIVADFINWAKSNGIVCGPGRGSAAGSIVSHLLNITDIDPLKYDLLFERFLSVKETYFLNKEDFGIHD
;
A
#
# COMPACT_ATOMS: atom_id res chain seq x y z
N MET A 1 -11.87 -23.86 16.86
CA MET A 1 -11.14 -23.58 15.59
C MET A 1 -11.07 -22.07 15.44
N LYS A 2 -9.96 -21.49 14.96
CA LYS A 2 -9.84 -20.04 14.71
C LYS A 2 -10.07 -19.75 13.23
N PHE A 3 -10.59 -18.58 12.92
CA PHE A 3 -10.80 -18.10 11.55
C PHE A 3 -10.19 -16.70 11.38
N THR A 4 -9.83 -16.36 10.15
CA THR A 4 -9.32 -15.04 9.78
C THR A 4 -9.84 -14.70 8.40
N HIS A 5 -10.48 -13.54 8.26
CA HIS A 5 -10.84 -13.01 6.95
C HIS A 5 -9.57 -12.64 6.18
N LEU A 6 -9.37 -13.26 5.02
CA LEU A 6 -8.21 -13.06 4.15
C LEU A 6 -8.52 -12.28 2.87
N HIS A 7 -9.80 -11.97 2.64
CA HIS A 7 -10.31 -11.22 1.49
C HIS A 7 -11.27 -10.15 2.02
N VAL A 8 -10.75 -8.93 2.20
CA VAL A 8 -11.43 -7.81 2.86
C VAL A 8 -11.10 -6.52 2.15
N HIS A 9 -12.14 -5.80 1.76
CA HIS A 9 -12.11 -4.51 1.12
C HIS A 9 -12.43 -3.42 2.13
N SER A 10 -11.63 -2.37 2.12
CA SER A 10 -11.90 -1.14 2.86
C SER A 10 -12.36 -0.04 1.91
N HIS A 11 -12.63 1.13 2.46
CA HIS A 11 -12.88 2.36 1.71
C HIS A 11 -11.76 2.75 0.73
N TYR A 12 -10.58 2.13 0.78
CA TYR A 12 -9.52 2.28 -0.21
C TYR A 12 -9.76 1.47 -1.50
N SER A 13 -10.67 0.48 -1.48
CA SER A 13 -11.34 -0.02 -2.68
C SER A 13 -12.35 1.02 -3.16
N LEU A 14 -11.84 2.07 -3.79
CA LEU A 14 -12.59 3.28 -4.08
C LEU A 14 -13.90 3.01 -4.81
N LEU A 15 -14.99 3.53 -4.24
CA LEU A 15 -16.37 3.42 -4.73
C LEU A 15 -16.91 1.99 -4.77
N ASP A 16 -16.39 1.11 -3.93
CA ASP A 16 -16.80 -0.29 -3.90
C ASP A 16 -16.81 -0.85 -2.46
N GLY A 17 -15.68 -0.77 -1.76
CA GLY A 17 -15.59 -1.06 -0.33
C GLY A 17 -16.14 0.11 0.49
N LEU A 18 -17.03 -0.18 1.44
CA LEU A 18 -17.68 0.82 2.29
C LEU A 18 -16.94 1.04 3.61
N ALA A 19 -16.34 -0.03 4.15
CA ALA A 19 -15.83 -0.06 5.52
C ALA A 19 -14.55 0.75 5.72
N LYS A 20 -14.52 1.62 6.73
CA LYS A 20 -13.28 2.30 7.15
C LYS A 20 -12.36 1.34 7.92
N ILE A 21 -11.05 1.61 7.87
CA ILE A 21 -10.04 0.79 8.56
C ILE A 21 -10.33 0.64 10.06
N ASP A 22 -10.68 1.73 10.75
CA ASP A 22 -11.03 1.66 12.17
C ASP A 22 -12.24 0.73 12.41
N GLN A 23 -13.29 0.84 11.58
CA GLN A 23 -14.49 0.02 11.74
C GLN A 23 -14.19 -1.48 11.50
N ILE A 24 -13.33 -1.79 10.52
CA ILE A 24 -12.89 -3.18 10.25
C ILE A 24 -12.17 -3.75 11.48
N LEU A 25 -11.25 -2.98 12.06
CA LEU A 25 -10.45 -3.43 13.19
C LEU A 25 -11.26 -3.50 14.49
N ASP A 26 -12.16 -2.56 14.73
CA ASP A 26 -13.04 -2.57 15.89
C ASP A 26 -13.99 -3.78 15.83
N MET A 27 -14.56 -4.09 14.67
CA MET A 27 -15.36 -5.30 14.47
C MET A 27 -14.51 -6.58 14.63
N CYS A 28 -13.26 -6.58 14.15
CA CYS A 28 -12.34 -7.69 14.34
C CYS A 28 -12.14 -7.99 15.85
N GLN A 29 -12.03 -6.97 16.70
CA GLN A 29 -11.97 -7.13 18.16
C GLN A 29 -13.31 -7.61 18.76
N GLU A 30 -14.44 -7.05 18.31
CA GLU A 30 -15.79 -7.46 18.73
C GLU A 30 -16.03 -8.95 18.48
N LEU A 31 -15.61 -9.44 17.31
CA LEU A 31 -15.69 -10.86 16.90
C LEU A 31 -14.54 -11.72 17.46
N LYS A 32 -13.68 -11.17 18.32
CA LYS A 32 -12.56 -11.86 18.99
C LYS A 32 -11.58 -12.53 18.01
N MET A 33 -11.39 -11.96 16.83
CA MET A 33 -10.38 -12.40 15.88
C MET A 33 -9.02 -11.79 16.22
N SER A 34 -7.95 -12.58 16.12
CA SER A 34 -6.58 -12.12 16.40
C SER A 34 -5.84 -11.59 15.18
N SER A 35 -6.42 -11.75 13.99
CA SER A 35 -5.80 -11.42 12.70
C SER A 35 -6.86 -11.12 11.66
N ILE A 36 -6.52 -10.29 10.69
CA ILE A 36 -7.35 -9.93 9.54
C ILE A 36 -6.46 -9.44 8.40
N ALA A 37 -6.86 -9.70 7.15
CA ALA A 37 -6.20 -9.15 5.98
C ALA A 37 -6.83 -7.86 5.49
N LEU A 38 -6.06 -7.08 4.73
CA LEU A 38 -6.56 -6.02 3.87
C LEU A 38 -6.15 -6.33 2.43
N THR A 39 -7.12 -6.44 1.54
CA THR A 39 -6.91 -6.87 0.14
C THR A 39 -7.67 -5.98 -0.83
N ASP A 40 -7.48 -4.68 -0.70
CA ASP A 40 -8.17 -3.71 -1.55
C ASP A 40 -7.92 -3.93 -3.05
N HIS A 41 -8.91 -3.50 -3.85
CA HIS A 41 -8.92 -3.63 -5.30
C HIS A 41 -7.74 -2.90 -5.95
N GLY A 42 -6.83 -3.67 -6.55
CA GLY A 42 -5.74 -3.23 -7.41
C GLY A 42 -4.78 -2.21 -6.79
N SER A 43 -4.78 -2.05 -5.46
CA SER A 43 -4.07 -0.96 -4.78
C SER A 43 -3.58 -1.37 -3.39
N MET A 44 -2.69 -0.55 -2.83
CA MET A 44 -2.13 -0.71 -1.48
C MET A 44 -2.28 0.56 -0.65
N TYR A 45 -3.27 1.41 -0.97
CA TYR A 45 -3.38 2.77 -0.42
C TYR A 45 -3.50 2.78 1.12
N GLY A 46 -4.31 1.89 1.67
CA GLY A 46 -4.59 1.82 3.11
C GLY A 46 -3.59 0.98 3.92
N VAL A 47 -2.59 0.36 3.29
CA VAL A 47 -1.77 -0.69 3.93
C VAL A 47 -1.00 -0.19 5.15
N VAL A 48 -0.39 1.01 5.08
CA VAL A 48 0.40 1.56 6.19
C VAL A 48 -0.50 1.96 7.35
N GLU A 49 -1.60 2.66 7.07
CA GLU A 49 -2.61 3.03 8.08
C GLU A 49 -3.18 1.78 8.77
N PHE A 50 -3.61 0.80 7.99
CA PHE A 50 -4.14 -0.47 8.48
C PHE A 50 -3.14 -1.19 9.38
N TYR A 51 -1.88 -1.30 8.94
CA TYR A 51 -0.85 -1.95 9.73
C TYR A 51 -0.63 -1.27 11.08
N GLN A 52 -0.45 0.05 11.09
CA GLN A 52 -0.25 0.82 12.32
C GLN A 52 -1.44 0.68 13.28
N LYS A 53 -2.66 0.85 12.76
CA LYS A 53 -3.89 0.78 13.55
C LYS A 53 -4.18 -0.64 14.06
N ALA A 54 -3.88 -1.67 13.28
CA ALA A 54 -4.04 -3.07 13.68
C ALA A 54 -3.07 -3.42 14.81
N LYS A 55 -1.79 -3.05 14.66
CA LYS A 55 -0.74 -3.32 15.67
C LYS A 55 -1.07 -2.62 17.00
N LYS A 56 -1.55 -1.37 16.96
CA LYS A 56 -2.01 -0.64 18.16
C LYS A 56 -3.16 -1.35 18.89
N ARG A 57 -4.01 -2.08 18.17
CA ARG A 57 -5.13 -2.87 18.72
C ARG A 57 -4.75 -4.32 19.10
N GLY A 58 -3.48 -4.71 18.95
CA GLY A 58 -3.04 -6.09 19.18
C GLY A 58 -3.55 -7.09 18.14
N ILE A 59 -4.05 -6.62 17.00
CA ILE A 59 -4.48 -7.46 15.88
C ILE A 59 -3.28 -7.66 14.96
N ARG A 60 -3.04 -8.91 14.52
CA ARG A 60 -2.01 -9.21 13.51
C ARG A 60 -2.51 -8.83 12.11
N PRO A 61 -1.93 -7.80 11.47
CA PRO A 61 -2.32 -7.41 10.12
C PRO A 61 -1.75 -8.39 9.09
N ILE A 62 -2.56 -8.78 8.12
CA ILE A 62 -2.10 -9.50 6.92
C ILE A 62 -2.22 -8.55 5.73
N ILE A 63 -1.08 -8.22 5.13
CA ILE A 63 -1.04 -7.25 4.02
C ILE A 63 -1.32 -7.97 2.70
N GLY A 64 -2.16 -7.40 1.86
CA GLY A 64 -2.43 -7.93 0.54
C GLY A 64 -3.05 -6.91 -0.42
N SER A 65 -3.50 -7.42 -1.56
CA SER A 65 -4.29 -6.69 -2.56
C SER A 65 -5.03 -7.72 -3.42
N GLU A 66 -6.27 -7.42 -3.79
CA GLU A 66 -6.94 -8.13 -4.87
C GLU A 66 -6.57 -7.51 -6.21
N MET A 67 -5.65 -8.16 -6.93
CA MET A 67 -5.09 -7.66 -8.19
C MET A 67 -6.01 -7.97 -9.37
N TYR A 68 -6.08 -7.03 -10.31
CA TYR A 68 -6.73 -7.27 -11.61
C TYR A 68 -5.76 -7.94 -12.58
N LEU A 69 -6.17 -9.05 -13.17
CA LEU A 69 -5.42 -9.82 -14.16
C LEU A 69 -5.98 -9.53 -15.54
N ALA A 70 -5.09 -9.13 -16.45
CA ALA A 70 -5.40 -9.04 -17.87
C ALA A 70 -5.72 -10.45 -18.41
N PRO A 71 -6.75 -10.61 -19.26
CA PRO A 71 -7.09 -11.92 -19.84
C PRO A 71 -6.04 -12.39 -20.85
N ARG A 72 -5.23 -11.46 -21.39
CA ARG A 72 -4.11 -11.70 -22.29
C ARG A 72 -2.85 -11.04 -21.71
N THR A 73 -2.32 -10.00 -22.34
CA THR A 73 -1.16 -9.25 -21.84
C THR A 73 -1.57 -7.91 -21.23
N MET A 74 -0.69 -7.34 -20.41
CA MET A 74 -0.86 -5.97 -19.90
C MET A 74 -0.79 -4.89 -20.98
N ALA A 75 -0.35 -5.20 -22.21
CA ALA A 75 -0.28 -4.25 -23.31
C ALA A 75 -1.59 -4.19 -24.14
N ASP A 76 -2.41 -5.23 -24.07
CA ASP A 76 -3.64 -5.33 -24.87
C ASP A 76 -4.75 -4.40 -24.35
N ARG A 77 -5.48 -3.75 -25.28
CA ARG A 77 -6.51 -2.71 -25.02
C ARG A 77 -7.80 -2.88 -25.84
N GLN A 78 -8.09 -4.08 -26.32
CA GLN A 78 -9.27 -4.36 -27.15
C GLN A 78 -10.58 -4.33 -26.32
N PRO A 79 -11.54 -3.44 -26.65
CA PRO A 79 -12.85 -3.42 -26.00
C PRO A 79 -13.59 -4.76 -26.16
N GLY A 80 -14.33 -5.18 -25.14
CA GLY A 80 -15.10 -6.43 -25.12
C GLY A 80 -14.26 -7.69 -24.83
N ILE A 81 -12.93 -7.58 -24.90
CA ILE A 81 -11.97 -8.64 -24.58
C ILE A 81 -11.13 -8.24 -23.37
N ASP A 82 -10.31 -7.18 -23.48
CA ASP A 82 -9.33 -6.84 -22.45
C ASP A 82 -9.90 -6.02 -21.29
N ASN A 83 -11.18 -5.62 -21.39
CA ASN A 83 -11.95 -5.10 -20.28
C ASN A 83 -12.63 -6.22 -19.44
N LYS A 84 -12.51 -7.49 -19.85
CA LYS A 84 -12.95 -8.66 -19.05
C LYS A 84 -11.80 -9.17 -18.19
N LEU A 85 -11.45 -8.37 -17.19
CA LEU A 85 -10.44 -8.68 -16.18
C LEU A 85 -10.83 -9.86 -15.29
N ASN A 86 -9.81 -10.53 -14.76
CA ASN A 86 -9.95 -11.54 -13.69
C ASN A 86 -9.43 -10.97 -12.38
N HIS A 87 -9.89 -11.51 -11.25
CA HIS A 87 -9.35 -11.15 -9.94
C HIS A 87 -8.35 -12.19 -9.45
N LEU A 88 -7.41 -11.78 -8.60
CA LEU A 88 -6.47 -12.65 -7.91
C LEU A 88 -6.06 -11.99 -6.59
N VAL A 89 -6.33 -12.65 -5.46
CA VAL A 89 -5.89 -12.14 -4.15
C VAL A 89 -4.43 -12.49 -3.94
N LEU A 90 -3.60 -11.50 -3.63
CA LEU A 90 -2.21 -11.68 -3.24
C LEU A 90 -2.00 -11.23 -1.80
N LEU A 91 -1.35 -12.08 -1.00
CA LEU A 91 -1.00 -11.83 0.39
C LEU A 91 0.52 -11.83 0.56
N VAL A 92 1.02 -10.89 1.35
CA VAL A 92 2.43 -10.71 1.64
C VAL A 92 2.88 -11.70 2.71
N LYS A 93 3.84 -12.56 2.36
CA LYS A 93 4.44 -13.51 3.30
C LYS A 93 5.59 -12.90 4.12
N ASN A 94 6.41 -12.08 3.48
CA ASN A 94 7.66 -11.52 4.04
C ASN A 94 8.11 -10.26 3.27
N ASP A 95 9.27 -9.71 3.61
CA ASP A 95 9.82 -8.49 2.99
C ASP A 95 9.95 -8.58 1.47
N THR A 96 10.37 -9.74 0.95
CA THR A 96 10.46 -9.98 -0.49
C THR A 96 9.07 -9.90 -1.12
N GLY A 97 8.07 -10.52 -0.47
CA GLY A 97 6.67 -10.42 -0.87
C GLY A 97 6.17 -8.98 -0.90
N TYR A 98 6.44 -8.21 0.15
CA TYR A 98 6.03 -6.81 0.21
C TYR A 98 6.61 -6.00 -0.95
N ARG A 99 7.93 -6.10 -1.18
CA ARG A 99 8.61 -5.43 -2.30
C ARG A 99 8.06 -5.86 -3.65
N ASN A 100 7.71 -7.13 -3.80
CA ASN A 100 7.12 -7.66 -5.02
C ASN A 100 5.69 -7.17 -5.23
N LEU A 101 4.86 -7.12 -4.19
CA LEU A 101 3.50 -6.57 -4.29
C LEU A 101 3.54 -5.08 -4.66
N VAL A 102 4.43 -4.31 -4.04
CA VAL A 102 4.68 -2.90 -4.43
C VAL A 102 5.05 -2.80 -5.91
N LYS A 103 5.99 -3.62 -6.41
CA LYS A 103 6.35 -3.64 -7.83
C LYS A 103 5.18 -4.00 -8.74
N LEU A 104 4.40 -5.02 -8.37
CA LEU A 104 3.22 -5.46 -9.13
C LEU A 104 2.20 -4.34 -9.24
N THR A 105 1.82 -3.71 -8.12
CA THR A 105 0.88 -2.60 -8.10
C THR A 105 1.43 -1.40 -8.88
N THR A 106 2.69 -1.00 -8.67
CA THR A 106 3.31 0.10 -9.44
C THR A 106 3.26 -0.17 -10.95
N LYS A 107 3.63 -1.38 -11.39
CA LYS A 107 3.59 -1.76 -12.80
C LYS A 107 2.18 -1.84 -13.37
N ALA A 108 1.22 -2.27 -12.56
CA ALA A 108 -0.19 -2.28 -12.93
C ALA A 108 -0.71 -0.88 -13.27
N TYR A 109 -0.30 0.15 -12.51
CA TYR A 109 -0.67 1.54 -12.75
C TYR A 109 0.14 2.19 -13.87
N LEU A 110 1.46 1.99 -13.92
CA LEU A 110 2.32 2.68 -14.88
C LEU A 110 2.24 2.08 -16.30
N ASP A 111 2.17 0.74 -16.40
CA ASP A 111 2.30 0.04 -17.68
C ASP A 111 0.98 -0.70 -18.05
N GLY A 112 0.29 -1.26 -17.06
CA GLY A 112 -0.85 -2.16 -17.25
C GLY A 112 -2.23 -1.50 -17.27
N PHE A 113 -2.30 -0.18 -17.05
CA PHE A 113 -3.57 0.51 -16.85
C PHE A 113 -4.40 0.54 -18.15
N TYR A 114 -5.66 0.13 -18.05
CA TYR A 114 -6.68 0.33 -19.08
C TYR A 114 -7.90 1.04 -18.50
N TYR A 115 -8.90 0.27 -18.03
CA TYR A 115 -9.98 0.78 -17.17
C TYR A 115 -9.66 0.61 -15.68
N LYS A 116 -8.77 -0.35 -15.38
CA LYS A 116 -8.27 -0.70 -14.05
C LYS A 116 -6.75 -0.96 -14.16
N PRO A 117 -5.98 -0.85 -13.07
CA PRO A 117 -4.57 -1.20 -13.04
C PRO A 117 -4.43 -2.72 -13.10
N ARG A 118 -3.96 -3.27 -14.23
CA ARG A 118 -3.91 -4.73 -14.44
C ARG A 118 -2.49 -5.25 -14.47
N ILE A 119 -2.29 -6.46 -13.97
CA ILE A 119 -1.08 -7.26 -14.19
C ILE A 119 -1.35 -8.41 -15.16
N ASP A 120 -0.30 -9.08 -15.65
CA ASP A 120 -0.41 -10.34 -16.39
C ASP A 120 0.41 -11.44 -15.71
N LYS A 121 0.23 -12.68 -16.19
CA LYS A 121 0.93 -13.84 -15.62
C LYS A 121 2.44 -13.79 -15.82
N GLU A 122 2.95 -13.09 -16.83
CA GLU A 122 4.39 -12.96 -17.07
C GLU A 122 5.04 -12.03 -16.05
N LEU A 123 4.39 -10.91 -15.72
CA LEU A 123 4.82 -10.05 -14.62
C LEU A 123 4.68 -10.78 -13.28
N LEU A 124 3.59 -11.55 -13.09
CA LEU A 124 3.37 -12.33 -11.88
C LEU A 124 4.48 -13.36 -11.65
N LYS A 125 4.91 -14.08 -12.70
CA LYS A 125 6.05 -15.01 -12.65
C LYS A 125 7.34 -14.35 -12.17
N LYS A 126 7.59 -13.10 -12.57
CA LYS A 126 8.79 -12.34 -12.17
C LYS A 126 8.76 -11.86 -10.72
N HIS A 127 7.57 -11.70 -10.14
CA HIS A 127 7.37 -11.09 -8.83
C HIS A 127 6.49 -11.94 -7.89
N SER A 128 6.46 -13.27 -8.03
CA SER A 128 5.65 -14.15 -7.17
C SER A 128 6.35 -14.53 -5.86
N GLN A 129 7.68 -14.40 -5.78
CA GLN A 129 8.44 -14.81 -4.60
C GLN A 129 7.98 -14.05 -3.34
N GLY A 130 7.73 -14.78 -2.26
CA GLY A 130 7.29 -14.19 -0.99
C GLY A 130 5.80 -13.80 -0.96
N LEU A 131 5.02 -14.15 -1.98
CA LEU A 131 3.57 -13.96 -2.01
C LEU A 131 2.83 -15.29 -1.85
N ILE A 132 1.63 -15.22 -1.26
CA ILE A 132 0.62 -16.28 -1.27
C ILE A 132 -0.52 -15.79 -2.15
N ALA A 133 -1.06 -16.65 -3.01
CA ALA A 133 -2.16 -16.31 -3.91
C ALA A 133 -3.41 -17.16 -3.67
N LEU A 134 -4.57 -16.52 -3.73
CA LEU A 134 -5.88 -17.15 -3.68
C LEU A 134 -6.61 -16.89 -5.00
N THR A 135 -7.44 -17.83 -5.45
CA THR A 135 -8.14 -17.70 -6.75
C THR A 135 -9.20 -16.60 -6.81
N ALA A 136 -9.43 -15.84 -5.74
CA ALA A 136 -10.42 -14.77 -5.62
C ALA A 136 -11.88 -15.28 -5.70
N CYS A 137 -12.80 -14.32 -5.80
CA CYS A 137 -14.24 -14.53 -5.89
C CYS A 137 -14.66 -15.12 -7.25
N LEU A 138 -15.97 -15.11 -7.56
CA LEU A 138 -16.50 -15.53 -8.86
C LEU A 138 -15.89 -14.77 -10.06
N SER A 139 -15.24 -13.63 -9.83
CA SER A 139 -14.49 -12.89 -10.83
C SER A 139 -13.07 -13.38 -11.07
N GLY A 140 -12.59 -14.37 -10.34
CA GLY A 140 -11.28 -15.01 -10.56
C GLY A 140 -11.22 -15.85 -11.84
N GLU A 141 -10.02 -16.06 -12.40
CA GLU A 141 -9.85 -16.80 -13.67
C GLU A 141 -10.37 -18.25 -13.56
N VAL A 142 -10.02 -18.94 -12.47
CA VAL A 142 -10.42 -20.35 -12.27
C VAL A 142 -11.94 -20.46 -12.02
N PRO A 143 -12.54 -19.71 -11.08
CA PRO A 143 -14.01 -19.65 -10.92
C PRO A 143 -14.77 -19.30 -12.20
N LYS A 144 -14.34 -18.30 -12.97
CA LYS A 144 -14.97 -17.92 -14.25
C LYS A 144 -14.97 -19.04 -15.27
N LYS A 145 -13.86 -19.76 -15.41
CA LYS A 145 -13.75 -20.90 -16.33
C LYS A 145 -14.65 -22.05 -15.89
N ILE A 146 -14.75 -22.31 -14.59
CA ILE A 146 -15.68 -23.31 -14.04
C ILE A 146 -17.13 -22.92 -14.33
N ALA A 147 -17.52 -21.67 -14.04
CA ALA A 147 -18.85 -21.15 -14.30
C ALA A 147 -19.23 -21.23 -15.79
N ALA A 148 -18.24 -21.09 -16.69
CA ALA A 148 -18.41 -21.25 -18.13
C ALA A 148 -18.38 -22.72 -18.62
N GLY A 149 -18.32 -23.72 -17.73
CA GLY A 149 -18.24 -25.15 -18.07
C GLY A 149 -16.89 -25.60 -18.62
N LYS A 150 -15.86 -24.75 -18.59
CA LYS A 150 -14.52 -24.99 -19.15
C LYS A 150 -13.59 -25.62 -18.11
N ILE A 151 -13.99 -26.79 -17.59
CA ILE A 151 -13.29 -27.44 -16.46
C ILE A 151 -11.81 -27.75 -16.75
N LYS A 152 -11.48 -28.17 -17.98
CA LYS A 152 -10.07 -28.43 -18.37
C LYS A 152 -9.22 -27.16 -18.33
N GLU A 153 -9.73 -26.05 -18.89
CA GLU A 153 -9.02 -24.76 -18.88
C GLU A 153 -8.88 -24.20 -17.46
N ALA A 154 -9.85 -24.49 -16.57
CA ALA A 154 -9.79 -24.13 -15.16
C ALA A 154 -8.68 -24.90 -14.42
N GLU A 155 -8.56 -26.20 -14.70
CA GLU A 155 -7.47 -27.03 -14.18
C GLU A 155 -6.10 -26.55 -14.64
N GLU A 156 -5.95 -26.26 -15.94
CA GLU A 156 -4.71 -25.73 -16.50
C GLU A 156 -4.31 -24.41 -15.83
N ALA A 157 -5.27 -23.48 -15.64
CA ALA A 157 -5.01 -22.23 -14.94
C ALA A 157 -4.61 -22.44 -13.48
N ALA A 158 -5.30 -23.32 -12.74
CA ALA A 158 -4.96 -23.63 -11.36
C ALA A 158 -3.54 -24.22 -11.23
N ARG A 159 -3.16 -25.14 -12.12
CA ARG A 159 -1.80 -25.70 -12.16
C ARG A 159 -0.75 -24.66 -12.56
N GLU A 160 -1.08 -23.75 -13.48
CA GLU A 160 -0.19 -22.65 -13.84
C GLU A 160 0.08 -21.74 -12.64
N TYR A 161 -0.96 -21.31 -11.92
CA TYR A 161 -0.77 -20.53 -10.70
C TYR A 161 -0.01 -21.28 -9.62
N GLN A 162 -0.31 -22.57 -9.40
CA GLN A 162 0.47 -23.40 -8.47
C GLN A 162 1.95 -23.47 -8.86
N LYS A 163 2.28 -23.51 -10.16
CA LYS A 163 3.68 -23.45 -10.63
C LYS A 163 4.32 -22.08 -10.39
N ILE A 164 3.56 -20.99 -10.51
CA ILE A 164 4.04 -19.62 -10.31
C ILE A 164 4.38 -19.35 -8.83
N PHE A 165 3.51 -19.76 -7.92
CA PHE A 165 3.64 -19.47 -6.48
C PHE A 165 4.27 -20.61 -5.68
N GLY A 166 4.24 -21.83 -6.20
CA GLY A 166 4.61 -23.05 -5.49
C GLY A 166 3.44 -23.65 -4.71
N PRO A 167 3.50 -24.96 -4.40
CA PRO A 167 2.39 -25.72 -3.79
C PRO A 167 1.97 -25.20 -2.40
N GLU A 168 2.90 -24.61 -1.65
CA GLU A 168 2.65 -24.08 -0.31
C GLU A 168 2.03 -22.66 -0.31
N ASN A 169 2.05 -21.97 -1.45
CA ASN A 169 1.68 -20.54 -1.54
C ASN A 169 0.53 -20.29 -2.53
N PHE A 170 -0.20 -21.31 -2.96
CA PHE A 170 -1.37 -21.16 -3.82
C PHE A 170 -2.56 -21.93 -3.26
N TYR A 171 -3.71 -21.27 -3.15
CA TYR A 171 -4.93 -21.82 -2.59
C TYR A 171 -6.11 -21.61 -3.54
N LEU A 172 -6.97 -22.61 -3.63
CA LEU A 172 -8.28 -22.47 -4.25
C LEU A 172 -9.22 -21.83 -3.24
N GLU A 173 -9.68 -20.63 -3.54
CA GLU A 173 -10.59 -19.86 -2.69
C GLU A 173 -12.03 -20.31 -2.88
N ILE A 174 -12.74 -20.50 -1.77
CA ILE A 174 -14.17 -20.82 -1.74
C ILE A 174 -14.91 -19.86 -0.80
N GLN A 175 -16.09 -19.43 -1.22
CA GLN A 175 -16.92 -18.45 -0.52
C GLN A 175 -18.36 -18.96 -0.37
N HIS A 176 -19.07 -18.55 0.68
CA HIS A 176 -20.43 -19.03 0.96
C HIS A 176 -21.46 -17.91 0.80
N HIS A 177 -21.88 -17.74 -0.46
CA HIS A 177 -22.91 -16.80 -0.91
C HIS A 177 -24.05 -17.56 -1.61
N PRO A 178 -24.97 -18.19 -0.86
CA PRO A 178 -26.06 -19.00 -1.41
C PRO A 178 -27.09 -18.23 -2.27
N GLY A 179 -27.18 -16.91 -2.12
CA GLY A 179 -28.00 -16.05 -2.97
C GLY A 179 -27.44 -15.88 -4.39
N LEU A 180 -26.15 -16.16 -4.59
CA LEU A 180 -25.53 -16.20 -5.91
C LEU A 180 -25.67 -17.58 -6.54
N SER A 181 -26.54 -17.71 -7.54
CA SER A 181 -26.87 -19.00 -8.18
C SER A 181 -25.67 -19.79 -8.72
N SER A 182 -24.57 -19.12 -9.08
CA SER A 182 -23.34 -19.75 -9.57
C SER A 182 -22.38 -20.20 -8.46
N GLN A 183 -22.52 -19.72 -7.22
CA GLN A 183 -21.55 -19.94 -6.15
C GLN A 183 -21.45 -21.42 -5.75
N GLU A 184 -22.57 -22.08 -5.46
CA GLU A 184 -22.56 -23.48 -5.01
C GLU A 184 -22.05 -24.45 -6.10
N PRO A 185 -22.49 -24.35 -7.38
CA PRO A 185 -21.90 -25.15 -8.45
C PRO A 185 -20.39 -24.93 -8.62
N VAL A 186 -19.92 -23.68 -8.57
CA VAL A 186 -18.49 -23.36 -8.66
C VAL A 186 -17.72 -23.94 -7.48
N ASN A 187 -18.22 -23.80 -6.25
CA ASN A 187 -17.61 -24.39 -5.06
C ASN A 187 -17.45 -25.91 -5.20
N LYS A 188 -18.49 -26.64 -5.63
CA LYS A 188 -18.43 -28.10 -5.84
C LYS A 188 -17.29 -28.49 -6.79
N ALA A 189 -17.21 -27.81 -7.94
CA ALA A 189 -16.14 -28.04 -8.90
C ALA A 189 -14.75 -27.61 -8.38
N MET A 190 -14.66 -26.52 -7.60
CA MET A 190 -13.41 -26.09 -6.95
C MET A 190 -12.90 -27.14 -5.95
N ILE A 191 -13.79 -27.81 -5.23
CA ILE A 191 -13.44 -28.88 -4.27
C ILE A 191 -12.93 -30.12 -5.00
N GLU A 192 -13.58 -30.51 -6.10
CA GLU A 192 -13.11 -31.59 -6.95
C GLU A 192 -11.74 -31.27 -7.56
N LEU A 193 -11.57 -30.02 -8.02
CA LEU A 193 -10.32 -29.53 -8.59
C LEU A 193 -9.19 -29.52 -7.56
N ALA A 194 -9.47 -29.08 -6.32
CA ALA A 194 -8.54 -29.11 -5.20
C ALA A 194 -7.99 -30.51 -4.97
N ARG A 195 -8.87 -31.52 -4.89
CA ARG A 195 -8.50 -32.93 -4.72
C ARG A 195 -7.68 -33.45 -5.90
N LYS A 196 -8.10 -33.13 -7.13
CA LYS A 196 -7.43 -33.59 -8.35
C LYS A 196 -6.03 -32.99 -8.53
N CYS A 197 -5.85 -31.72 -8.15
CA CYS A 197 -4.59 -31.00 -8.33
C CYS A 197 -3.67 -31.06 -7.10
N GLY A 198 -4.18 -31.49 -5.95
CA GLY A 198 -3.47 -31.38 -4.69
C GLY A 198 -3.25 -29.92 -4.27
N ILE A 199 -4.20 -29.03 -4.58
CA ILE A 199 -4.15 -27.61 -4.20
C ILE A 199 -5.05 -27.42 -2.98
N PRO A 200 -4.57 -26.82 -1.87
CA PRO A 200 -5.38 -26.60 -0.68
C PRO A 200 -6.51 -25.60 -0.92
N LEU A 201 -7.66 -25.82 -0.26
CA LEU A 201 -8.78 -24.88 -0.23
C LEU A 201 -8.60 -23.83 0.86
N VAL A 202 -9.14 -22.63 0.69
CA VAL A 202 -9.25 -21.63 1.77
C VAL A 202 -10.63 -20.97 1.73
N ALA A 203 -11.22 -20.77 2.91
CA ALA A 203 -12.50 -20.10 3.05
C ALA A 203 -12.32 -18.59 3.27
N THR A 204 -13.10 -17.79 2.57
CA THR A 204 -13.18 -16.31 2.68
C THR A 204 -14.63 -15.85 2.52
N ASN A 205 -14.90 -14.55 2.66
CA ASN A 205 -16.25 -13.98 2.48
C ASN A 205 -16.31 -12.73 1.58
N ASP A 206 -15.18 -12.32 1.00
CA ASP A 206 -15.09 -11.14 0.12
C ASP A 206 -15.75 -9.88 0.74
N VAL A 207 -15.23 -9.46 1.90
CA VAL A 207 -15.93 -8.49 2.76
C VAL A 207 -15.88 -7.09 2.16
N HIS A 208 -17.03 -6.44 1.99
CA HIS A 208 -17.16 -5.07 1.46
C HIS A 208 -17.75 -4.07 2.46
N TYR A 209 -18.41 -4.56 3.50
CA TYR A 209 -19.03 -3.76 4.55
C TYR A 209 -18.97 -4.47 5.91
N ILE A 210 -19.34 -3.78 6.99
CA ILE A 210 -19.08 -4.29 8.35
C ILE A 210 -20.19 -5.21 8.83
N ARG A 211 -21.45 -4.77 8.73
CA ARG A 211 -22.62 -5.53 9.17
C ARG A 211 -23.60 -5.77 8.03
N PRO A 212 -24.44 -6.82 8.06
CA PRO A 212 -25.44 -7.06 7.02
C PRO A 212 -26.35 -5.87 6.73
N GLU A 213 -26.62 -5.03 7.74
CA GLU A 213 -27.45 -3.83 7.61
C GLU A 213 -26.81 -2.74 6.72
N ASP A 214 -25.49 -2.79 6.51
CA ASP A 214 -24.76 -1.84 5.67
C ASP A 214 -24.89 -2.13 4.17
N ALA A 215 -25.52 -3.26 3.79
CA ALA A 215 -25.64 -3.70 2.40
C ALA A 215 -26.33 -2.65 1.50
N GLU A 216 -27.34 -1.95 2.01
CA GLU A 216 -28.03 -0.90 1.25
C GLU A 216 -27.12 0.29 0.96
N ALA A 217 -26.32 0.71 1.95
CA ALA A 217 -25.37 1.81 1.78
C ALA A 217 -24.27 1.45 0.78
N GLN A 218 -23.77 0.22 0.82
CA GLN A 218 -22.77 -0.26 -0.14
C GLN A 218 -23.35 -0.36 -1.56
N ASP A 219 -24.60 -0.79 -1.69
CA ASP A 219 -25.30 -0.87 -2.97
C ASP A 219 -25.49 0.51 -3.64
N VAL A 220 -25.75 1.54 -2.84
CA VAL A 220 -25.78 2.94 -3.31
C VAL A 220 -24.40 3.41 -3.77
N LEU A 221 -23.34 3.07 -3.02
CA LEU A 221 -21.96 3.40 -3.39
C LEU A 221 -21.58 2.82 -4.76
N MET A 222 -21.95 1.56 -5.01
CA MET A 222 -21.73 0.89 -6.29
C MET A 222 -22.58 1.49 -7.43
N SER A 223 -23.79 1.96 -7.12
CA SER A 223 -24.63 2.69 -8.08
C SER A 223 -23.97 4.00 -8.52
N ILE A 224 -23.30 4.71 -7.60
CA ILE A 224 -22.48 5.89 -7.91
C ILE A 224 -21.29 5.50 -8.79
N GLN A 225 -20.59 4.40 -8.47
CA GLN A 225 -19.44 3.93 -9.24
C GLN A 225 -19.78 3.59 -10.69
N THR A 226 -20.93 2.95 -10.90
CA THR A 226 -21.35 2.41 -12.20
C THR A 226 -22.17 3.39 -13.04
N ASP A 227 -22.47 4.58 -12.49
CA ASP A 227 -23.37 5.57 -13.09
C ASP A 227 -24.73 4.93 -13.47
N LYS A 228 -25.28 4.16 -12.53
CA LYS A 228 -26.58 3.49 -12.67
C LYS A 228 -27.53 3.94 -11.57
N LYS A 229 -28.82 3.98 -11.89
CA LYS A 229 -29.87 4.25 -10.90
C LYS A 229 -30.13 3.00 -10.06
N VAL A 230 -30.44 3.19 -8.78
CA VAL A 230 -30.67 2.08 -7.82
C VAL A 230 -31.82 1.16 -8.24
N ASP A 231 -32.78 1.66 -9.02
CA ASP A 231 -33.94 0.93 -9.55
C ASP A 231 -33.68 0.18 -10.87
N ASP A 232 -32.51 0.34 -11.51
CA ASP A 232 -32.15 -0.41 -12.71
C ASP A 232 -31.87 -1.88 -12.38
N GLN A 233 -32.79 -2.78 -12.73
CA GLN A 233 -32.67 -4.22 -12.48
C GLN A 233 -31.49 -4.90 -13.19
N ARG A 234 -30.85 -4.23 -14.17
CA ARG A 234 -29.69 -4.78 -14.89
C ARG A 234 -28.35 -4.29 -14.35
N ARG A 235 -28.34 -3.45 -13.32
CA ARG A 235 -27.10 -2.96 -12.71
C ARG A 235 -26.43 -4.04 -11.87
N LEU A 236 -25.16 -3.83 -11.56
CA LEU A 236 -24.44 -4.62 -10.57
C LEU A 236 -24.99 -4.31 -9.17
N THR A 237 -25.25 -5.35 -8.39
CA THR A 237 -25.76 -5.28 -7.01
C THR A 237 -25.07 -6.36 -6.16
N MET A 238 -24.82 -6.05 -4.91
CA MET A 238 -24.30 -6.97 -3.89
C MET A 238 -25.38 -7.31 -2.86
N LYS A 239 -26.60 -6.81 -3.03
CA LYS A 239 -27.75 -7.13 -2.17
C LYS A 239 -28.26 -8.56 -2.32
N ASP A 240 -27.75 -9.28 -3.32
CA ASP A 240 -28.13 -10.67 -3.55
C ASP A 240 -27.53 -11.61 -2.48
N ASP A 241 -26.55 -11.15 -1.70
CA ASP A 241 -26.00 -11.90 -0.56
C ASP A 241 -25.36 -10.99 0.51
N ASP A 242 -24.81 -11.60 1.56
CA ASP A 242 -24.16 -10.94 2.68
C ASP A 242 -22.63 -10.95 2.53
N PHE A 243 -22.07 -9.79 2.17
CA PHE A 243 -20.64 -9.49 2.07
C PHE A 243 -20.12 -8.75 3.31
N SER A 244 -20.76 -8.95 4.47
CA SER A 244 -20.31 -8.38 5.74
C SER A 244 -19.15 -9.15 6.37
N LEU A 245 -18.56 -8.55 7.41
CA LEU A 245 -17.54 -9.20 8.22
C LEU A 245 -18.18 -10.23 9.19
N ARG A 246 -18.28 -11.49 8.76
CA ARG A 246 -18.92 -12.58 9.54
C ARG A 246 -18.08 -13.07 10.73
N SER A 247 -18.75 -13.60 11.76
CA SER A 247 -18.10 -14.22 12.93
C SER A 247 -17.42 -15.55 12.61
N THR A 248 -16.49 -15.96 13.48
CA THR A 248 -15.80 -17.26 13.35
C THR A 248 -16.80 -18.42 13.38
N GLU A 249 -17.80 -18.36 14.26
CA GLU A 249 -18.84 -19.38 14.42
C GLU A 249 -19.67 -19.52 13.14
N ARG A 250 -20.04 -18.39 12.52
CA ARG A 250 -20.78 -18.39 11.27
C ARG A 250 -19.95 -18.99 10.14
N MET A 251 -18.69 -18.58 10.00
CA MET A 251 -17.79 -19.14 8.98
C MET A 251 -17.58 -20.65 9.17
N ILE A 252 -17.40 -21.13 10.41
CA ILE A 252 -17.32 -22.57 10.68
C ILE A 252 -18.61 -23.30 10.28
N GLN A 253 -19.76 -22.71 10.56
CA GLN A 253 -21.05 -23.31 10.20
C GLN A 253 -21.25 -23.38 8.69
N ASP A 254 -20.96 -22.29 7.96
CA ASP A 254 -21.09 -22.20 6.51
C ASP A 254 -20.18 -23.22 5.80
N PHE A 255 -18.98 -23.46 6.34
CA PHE A 255 -17.99 -24.40 5.80
C PHE A 255 -17.89 -25.72 6.58
N LYS A 256 -18.91 -26.12 7.34
CA LYS A 256 -18.89 -27.33 8.18
C LYS A 256 -18.58 -28.64 7.43
N HIS A 257 -18.84 -28.65 6.12
CA HIS A 257 -18.60 -29.79 5.23
C HIS A 257 -17.14 -29.87 4.76
N ILE A 258 -16.34 -28.82 4.95
CA ILE A 258 -14.93 -28.66 4.53
C ILE A 258 -14.17 -27.87 5.61
N PRO A 259 -14.00 -28.43 6.82
CA PRO A 259 -13.33 -27.75 7.91
C PRO A 259 -11.87 -27.39 7.59
N GLU A 260 -11.23 -28.09 6.65
CA GLU A 260 -9.86 -27.78 6.20
C GLU A 260 -9.74 -26.38 5.57
N ALA A 261 -10.78 -25.87 4.91
CA ALA A 261 -10.76 -24.54 4.31
C ALA A 261 -10.69 -23.44 5.37
N ILE A 262 -11.37 -23.64 6.52
CA ILE A 262 -11.26 -22.78 7.70
C ILE A 262 -9.87 -22.92 8.34
N ALA A 263 -9.38 -24.16 8.50
CA ALA A 263 -8.08 -24.43 9.11
C ALA A 263 -6.92 -23.76 8.33
N ASN A 264 -7.00 -23.77 7.00
CA ASN A 264 -5.95 -23.22 6.13
C ASN A 264 -5.82 -21.70 6.26
N THR A 265 -6.85 -20.97 6.72
CA THR A 265 -6.72 -19.54 7.05
C THR A 265 -5.61 -19.29 8.07
N GLN A 266 -5.49 -20.15 9.07
CA GLN A 266 -4.48 -20.02 10.11
C GLN A 266 -3.08 -20.42 9.62
N LYS A 267 -2.99 -21.37 8.67
CA LYS A 267 -1.71 -21.70 8.03
C LYS A 267 -1.14 -20.50 7.26
N ILE A 268 -2.01 -19.79 6.53
CA ILE A 268 -1.64 -18.56 5.83
C ILE A 268 -1.20 -17.49 6.82
N VAL A 269 -1.96 -17.26 7.90
CA VAL A 269 -1.59 -16.29 8.96
C VAL A 269 -0.22 -16.59 9.58
N GLN A 270 0.09 -17.87 9.82
CA GLN A 270 1.38 -18.32 10.36
C GLN A 270 2.53 -18.14 9.36
N ALA A 271 2.27 -18.25 8.06
CA ALA A 271 3.26 -18.03 7.02
C ALA A 271 3.57 -16.53 6.84
N CYS A 272 2.59 -15.64 7.02
CA CYS A 272 2.71 -14.20 6.83
C CYS A 272 3.42 -13.49 8.00
N ASN A 273 4.74 -13.29 7.89
CA ASN A 273 5.61 -12.75 8.94
C ASN A 273 6.25 -11.39 8.59
N PHE A 274 5.63 -10.62 7.71
CA PHE A 274 6.12 -9.29 7.34
C PHE A 274 5.91 -8.27 8.48
N GLU A 275 6.90 -7.40 8.69
CA GLU A 275 6.88 -6.33 9.68
C GLU A 275 7.40 -5.04 9.04
N PHE A 276 6.73 -3.91 9.25
CA PHE A 276 7.22 -2.64 8.74
C PHE A 276 8.33 -2.07 9.63
N GLU A 277 9.41 -1.58 9.02
CA GLU A 277 10.39 -0.72 9.68
C GLU A 277 9.92 0.75 9.57
N LEU A 278 9.13 1.20 10.55
CA LEU A 278 8.63 2.58 10.63
C LEU A 278 9.56 3.47 11.45
N GLY A 279 9.53 4.78 11.19
CA GLY A 279 10.29 5.79 11.94
C GLY A 279 11.78 5.89 11.55
N LYS A 280 12.22 5.14 10.54
CA LYS A 280 13.57 5.26 9.99
C LYS A 280 13.64 6.35 8.92
N ILE A 281 14.54 7.29 9.12
CA ILE A 281 14.82 8.35 8.16
C ILE A 281 15.52 7.74 6.94
N GLN A 282 14.98 8.01 5.75
CA GLN A 282 15.56 7.61 4.46
C GLN A 282 15.82 8.88 3.65
N LEU A 283 17.01 9.46 3.82
CA LEU A 283 17.44 10.62 3.03
C LEU A 283 18.25 10.17 1.81
N PRO A 284 18.03 10.77 0.63
CA PRO A 284 18.93 10.56 -0.50
C PRO A 284 20.34 11.03 -0.17
N SER A 285 21.34 10.30 -0.65
CA SER A 285 22.74 10.76 -0.64
C SER A 285 22.95 11.79 -1.74
N PHE A 286 23.67 12.86 -1.44
CA PHE A 286 24.13 13.81 -2.45
C PHE A 286 25.50 13.38 -2.99
N GLU A 287 25.62 13.22 -4.31
CA GLU A 287 26.90 12.93 -4.96
C GLU A 287 27.73 14.21 -5.05
N VAL A 288 28.74 14.32 -4.19
CA VAL A 288 29.63 15.49 -4.16
C VAL A 288 30.61 15.42 -5.35
N PRO A 289 30.67 16.42 -6.25
CA PRO A 289 31.48 16.36 -7.47
C PRO A 289 32.98 16.16 -7.25
N THR A 290 33.49 16.65 -6.12
CA THR A 290 34.90 16.58 -5.73
C THR A 290 35.26 15.32 -4.94
N GLY A 291 34.27 14.48 -4.61
CA GLY A 291 34.46 13.26 -3.82
C GLY A 291 34.71 13.48 -2.33
N GLU A 292 34.63 14.73 -1.84
CA GLU A 292 34.75 15.06 -0.41
C GLU A 292 33.45 14.72 0.35
N ALA A 293 33.51 14.72 1.69
CA ALA A 293 32.32 14.45 2.51
C ALA A 293 31.29 15.59 2.36
N PRO A 294 29.97 15.30 2.43
CA PRO A 294 28.92 16.32 2.36
C PRO A 294 29.11 17.49 3.34
N ASP A 295 29.57 17.21 4.55
CA ASP A 295 29.84 18.22 5.60
C ASP A 295 30.99 19.17 5.24
N ASP A 296 32.00 18.69 4.53
CA ASP A 296 33.11 19.52 4.05
C ASP A 296 32.68 20.35 2.84
N TYR A 297 31.93 19.75 1.92
CA TYR A 297 31.44 20.42 0.72
C TYR A 297 30.47 21.55 1.03
N ILE A 298 29.51 21.33 1.94
CA ILE A 298 28.56 22.38 2.36
C ILE A 298 29.31 23.56 3.00
N LYS A 299 30.35 23.29 3.80
CA LYS A 299 31.19 24.34 4.40
C LYS A 299 31.90 25.15 3.32
N LYS A 300 32.51 24.48 2.32
CA LYS A 300 33.16 25.15 1.19
C LYS A 300 32.18 26.06 0.43
N LEU A 301 30.99 25.56 0.10
CA LEU A 301 29.96 26.36 -0.57
C LEU A 301 29.49 27.55 0.27
N CYS A 302 29.36 27.39 1.60
CA CYS A 302 29.03 28.50 2.49
C CYS A 302 30.13 29.58 2.48
N LEU A 303 31.41 29.19 2.48
CA LEU A 303 32.53 30.12 2.39
C LEU A 303 32.56 30.86 1.03
N GLU A 304 32.14 30.21 -0.05
CA GLU A 304 31.94 30.87 -1.34
C GLU A 304 30.73 31.82 -1.32
N GLY A 305 29.64 31.41 -0.67
CA GLY A 305 28.45 32.23 -0.45
C GLY A 305 28.75 33.52 0.32
N LEU A 306 29.65 33.46 1.32
CA LEU A 306 30.08 34.63 2.10
C LEU A 306 30.71 35.71 1.22
N LYS A 307 31.36 35.32 0.12
CA LYS A 307 31.97 36.27 -0.84
C LYS A 307 30.93 36.91 -1.76
N LYS A 308 29.75 36.31 -1.90
CA LYS A 308 28.69 36.71 -2.84
C LYS A 308 27.55 37.47 -2.17
N ARG A 309 27.28 37.19 -0.88
CA ARG A 309 26.21 37.81 -0.10
C ARG A 309 26.74 39.03 0.66
N GLN A 310 25.85 40.00 0.89
CA GLN A 310 26.13 41.18 1.71
C GLN A 310 25.41 41.03 3.05
N PHE A 311 26.06 41.49 4.13
CA PHE A 311 25.55 41.40 5.49
C PHE A 311 25.60 42.76 6.17
N ASP A 312 24.52 43.12 6.86
CA ASP A 312 24.49 44.33 7.70
C ASP A 312 25.17 44.09 9.06
N SER A 313 25.31 42.83 9.47
CA SER A 313 25.95 42.41 10.72
C SER A 313 27.49 42.33 10.61
N PRO A 314 28.24 42.53 11.71
CA PRO A 314 29.68 42.30 11.74
C PRO A 314 30.05 40.89 11.29
N ILE A 315 31.14 40.76 10.53
CA ILE A 315 31.55 39.49 9.92
C ILE A 315 31.85 38.41 10.98
N GLU A 316 32.32 38.82 12.16
CA GLU A 316 32.58 37.91 13.29
C GLU A 316 31.29 37.21 13.75
N LYS A 317 30.17 37.94 13.82
CA LYS A 317 28.85 37.40 14.20
C LYS A 317 28.31 36.45 13.15
N VAL A 318 28.53 36.76 11.87
CA VAL A 318 28.17 35.90 10.72
C VAL A 318 28.94 34.58 10.79
N LEU A 319 30.26 34.64 11.01
CA LEU A 319 31.12 33.46 11.10
C LEU A 319 30.81 32.59 12.32
N GLU A 320 30.54 33.19 13.48
CA GLU A 320 30.11 32.48 14.69
C GLU A 320 28.80 31.71 14.45
N ARG A 321 27.80 32.38 13.85
CA ARG A 321 26.53 31.75 13.50
C ARG A 321 26.72 30.62 12.49
N LEU A 322 27.54 30.83 11.45
CA LEU A 322 27.81 29.81 10.44
C LEU A 322 28.47 28.56 11.05
N ASP A 323 29.50 28.73 11.89
CA ASP A 323 30.18 27.61 12.55
C ASP A 323 29.23 26.82 13.45
N TYR A 324 28.37 27.51 14.20
CA TYR A 324 27.33 26.88 15.00
C TYR A 324 26.35 26.06 14.15
N GLU A 325 25.78 26.66 13.09
CA GLU A 325 24.81 25.96 12.22
C GLU A 325 25.44 24.74 11.54
N LEU A 326 26.66 24.86 11.01
CA LEU A 326 27.38 23.73 10.38
C LEU A 326 27.63 22.59 11.37
N LYS A 327 28.00 22.90 12.63
CA LYS A 327 28.15 21.88 13.68
C LYS A 327 26.83 21.14 13.98
N VAL A 328 25.70 21.86 14.00
CA VAL A 328 24.39 21.25 14.20
C VAL A 328 24.01 20.38 13.00
N ILE A 329 24.19 20.87 11.77
CA ILE A 329 23.90 20.12 10.54
C ILE A 329 24.70 18.81 10.51
N ALA A 330 26.00 18.86 10.80
CA ALA A 330 26.86 17.68 10.84
C ALA A 330 26.38 16.67 11.91
N LYS A 331 26.02 17.15 13.12
CA LYS A 331 25.49 16.28 14.19
C LYS A 331 24.16 15.61 13.81
N THR A 332 23.32 16.29 13.03
CA THR A 332 22.01 15.76 12.60
C THR A 332 22.09 14.92 11.33
N GLY A 333 23.22 14.91 10.62
CA GLY A 333 23.41 14.19 9.37
C GLY A 333 22.67 14.79 8.17
N PHE A 334 22.34 16.08 8.21
CA PHE A 334 21.51 16.74 7.18
C PHE A 334 22.28 17.48 6.10
N ALA A 335 23.62 17.39 6.05
CA ALA A 335 24.39 18.06 5.00
C ALA A 335 23.93 17.69 3.58
N SER A 336 23.68 16.40 3.30
CA SER A 336 23.16 15.98 1.99
C SER A 336 21.79 16.58 1.67
N TYR A 337 20.91 16.75 2.68
CA TYR A 337 19.61 17.41 2.47
C TYR A 337 19.79 18.86 2.02
N PHE A 338 20.64 19.63 2.70
CA PHE A 338 20.94 21.01 2.28
C PHE A 338 21.55 21.08 0.88
N LEU A 339 22.47 20.17 0.56
CA LEU A 339 23.11 20.13 -0.77
C LEU A 339 22.11 19.83 -1.88
N ILE A 340 21.21 18.86 -1.68
CA ILE A 340 20.14 18.55 -2.65
C ILE A 340 19.25 19.79 -2.86
N VAL A 341 18.82 20.43 -1.77
CA VAL A 341 17.95 21.61 -1.84
C VAL A 341 18.64 22.78 -2.52
N ALA A 342 19.92 23.03 -2.20
CA ALA A 342 20.71 24.05 -2.85
C ALA A 342 20.88 23.77 -4.35
N ASP A 343 21.13 22.52 -4.74
CA ASP A 343 21.36 22.14 -6.14
C ASP A 343 20.16 22.50 -7.03
N PHE A 344 18.96 21.98 -6.71
CA PHE A 344 17.79 22.24 -7.58
C PHE A 344 17.33 23.70 -7.55
N ILE A 345 17.51 24.43 -6.44
CA ILE A 345 17.20 25.87 -6.37
C ILE A 345 18.17 26.68 -7.22
N ASN A 346 19.47 26.41 -7.10
CA ASN A 346 20.49 27.13 -7.87
C ASN A 346 20.40 26.82 -9.36
N TRP A 347 20.08 25.57 -9.72
CA TRP A 347 19.75 25.20 -11.10
C TRP A 347 18.56 26.01 -11.63
N ALA A 348 17.46 26.09 -10.85
CA ALA A 348 16.27 26.85 -11.25
C ALA A 348 16.60 28.34 -11.49
N LYS A 349 17.27 29.00 -10.54
CA LYS A 349 17.69 30.40 -10.65
C LYS A 349 18.59 30.64 -11.88
N SER A 350 19.52 29.73 -12.16
CA SER A 350 20.43 29.82 -13.31
C SER A 350 19.75 29.60 -14.66
N ASN A 351 18.57 28.98 -14.67
CA ASN A 351 17.75 28.74 -15.86
C ASN A 351 16.58 29.74 -15.98
N GLY A 352 16.65 30.88 -15.27
CA GLY A 352 15.65 31.93 -15.35
C GLY A 352 14.31 31.59 -14.69
N ILE A 353 14.26 30.54 -13.87
CA ILE A 353 13.07 30.19 -13.07
C ILE A 353 13.11 31.01 -11.78
N VAL A 354 12.07 31.82 -11.57
CA VAL A 354 11.94 32.66 -10.38
C VAL A 354 11.71 31.78 -9.14
N CYS A 355 12.60 31.89 -8.16
CA CYS A 355 12.44 31.29 -6.83
C CYS A 355 12.08 32.40 -5.83
N GLY A 356 11.10 32.13 -4.96
CA GLY A 356 10.77 33.06 -3.88
C GLY A 356 11.89 33.14 -2.82
N PRO A 357 11.85 34.14 -1.92
CA PRO A 357 12.94 34.43 -0.97
C PRO A 357 13.12 33.39 0.15
N GLY A 358 12.30 32.33 0.17
CA GLY A 358 12.20 31.34 1.25
C GLY A 358 10.88 31.46 2.02
N ARG A 359 10.41 30.34 2.59
CA ARG A 359 9.21 30.29 3.44
C ARG A 359 9.43 29.38 4.65
N GLY A 360 8.65 29.58 5.70
CA GLY A 360 8.74 28.78 6.93
C GLY A 360 10.06 29.00 7.68
N SER A 361 10.45 28.03 8.50
CA SER A 361 11.60 28.14 9.40
C SER A 361 12.95 28.16 8.67
N ALA A 362 13.04 27.63 7.45
CA ALA A 362 14.28 27.59 6.67
C ALA A 362 14.95 28.97 6.47
N ALA A 363 14.18 30.05 6.48
CA ALA A 363 14.69 31.43 6.40
C ALA A 363 15.51 31.87 7.63
N GLY A 364 15.43 31.14 8.75
CA GLY A 364 16.22 31.38 9.96
C GLY A 364 17.64 30.82 9.93
N SER A 365 18.05 30.17 8.84
CA SER A 365 19.38 29.58 8.69
C SER A 365 20.30 30.44 7.84
N ILE A 366 21.47 30.78 8.38
CA ILE A 366 22.53 31.47 7.63
C ILE A 366 23.13 30.54 6.58
N VAL A 367 23.20 29.24 6.86
CA VAL A 367 23.61 28.22 5.87
C VAL A 367 22.66 28.23 4.67
N SER A 368 21.34 28.24 4.88
CA SER A 368 20.36 28.37 3.80
C SER A 368 20.56 29.65 2.96
N HIS A 369 20.82 30.77 3.63
CA HIS A 369 21.05 32.05 2.94
C HIS A 369 22.31 32.03 2.07
N LEU A 370 23.41 31.48 2.62
CA LEU A 370 24.72 31.37 1.96
C LEU A 370 24.72 30.38 0.80
N LEU A 371 23.97 29.29 0.91
CA LEU A 371 23.77 28.32 -0.17
C LEU A 371 22.77 28.78 -1.23
N ASN A 372 22.23 30.00 -1.10
CA ASN A 372 21.24 30.59 -1.99
C ASN A 372 19.89 29.83 -2.03
N ILE A 373 19.61 29.05 -0.97
CA ILE A 373 18.31 28.41 -0.71
C ILE A 373 17.27 29.46 -0.32
N THR A 374 17.66 30.41 0.54
CA THR A 374 16.84 31.57 0.93
C THR A 374 17.54 32.87 0.54
N ASP A 375 16.77 33.93 0.35
CA ASP A 375 17.28 35.28 0.04
C ASP A 375 17.15 36.25 1.23
N ILE A 376 16.62 35.78 2.35
CA ILE A 376 16.50 36.54 3.60
C ILE A 376 17.77 36.35 4.43
N ASP A 377 18.44 37.45 4.81
CA ASP A 377 19.52 37.44 5.81
C ASP A 377 18.90 37.22 7.21
N PRO A 378 19.13 36.07 7.87
CA PRO A 378 18.51 35.77 9.15
C PRO A 378 19.01 36.67 10.29
N LEU A 379 20.24 37.20 10.20
CA LEU A 379 20.81 38.04 11.25
C LEU A 379 20.24 39.46 11.22
N LYS A 380 19.84 39.95 10.04
CA LYS A 380 19.18 41.25 9.88
C LYS A 380 17.81 41.31 10.55
N TYR A 381 17.08 40.20 10.51
CA TYR A 381 15.70 40.13 11.00
C TYR A 381 15.57 39.32 12.31
N ASP A 382 16.69 39.07 13.00
CA ASP A 382 16.76 38.30 14.25
C ASP A 382 16.03 36.94 14.18
N LEU A 383 16.17 36.24 13.04
CA LEU A 383 15.57 34.94 12.84
C LEU A 383 16.39 33.84 13.52
N LEU A 384 15.70 32.96 14.23
CA LEU A 384 16.29 31.90 15.04
C LEU A 384 16.49 30.62 14.22
N PHE A 385 17.71 30.09 14.25
CA PHE A 385 18.05 28.83 13.57
C PHE A 385 17.44 27.63 14.27
N GLU A 386 17.32 27.67 15.60
CA GLU A 386 16.79 26.60 16.44
C GLU A 386 15.33 26.30 16.13
N ARG A 387 14.59 27.27 15.59
CA ARG A 387 13.22 27.08 15.08
C ARG A 387 13.18 26.25 13.79
N PHE A 388 14.29 26.16 13.08
CA PHE A 388 14.45 25.34 11.89
C PHE A 388 15.07 24.00 12.21
N LEU A 389 16.21 23.98 12.91
CA LEU A 389 16.95 22.77 13.21
C LEU A 389 17.57 22.85 14.61
N SER A 390 17.31 21.82 15.42
CA SER A 390 17.80 21.71 16.80
C SER A 390 18.42 20.34 17.01
N VAL A 391 19.44 20.27 17.88
CA VAL A 391 20.06 19.00 18.32
C VAL A 391 19.21 18.31 19.39
N LYS A 392 18.37 19.06 20.13
CA LYS A 392 17.52 18.50 21.20
C LYS A 392 16.29 17.76 20.65
N GLU A 393 15.84 18.15 19.47
CA GLU A 393 14.63 17.66 18.83
C GLU A 393 14.93 17.52 17.32
N THR A 394 15.24 16.32 16.86
CA THR A 394 15.33 16.02 15.43
C THR A 394 13.91 15.93 14.87
N TYR A 395 13.32 17.09 14.56
CA TYR A 395 11.95 17.32 14.10
C TYR A 395 11.55 16.66 12.78
N PHE A 396 12.37 15.78 12.18
CA PHE A 396 11.93 15.13 10.95
C PHE A 396 10.71 14.25 11.17
N LEU A 397 10.45 13.75 12.38
CA LEU A 397 9.22 13.06 12.79
C LEU A 397 9.12 13.05 14.34
N ASN A 398 8.11 13.71 14.94
CA ASN A 398 7.76 13.42 16.34
C ASN A 398 6.97 12.10 16.41
N LYS A 399 7.24 11.25 17.43
CA LYS A 399 6.40 10.07 17.74
C LYS A 399 4.91 10.43 17.87
N GLU A 400 4.63 11.64 18.37
CA GLU A 400 3.28 12.17 18.58
C GLU A 400 2.52 12.46 17.28
N ASP A 401 3.23 12.81 16.19
CA ASP A 401 2.60 13.06 14.88
C ASP A 401 1.96 11.78 14.28
N PHE A 402 2.31 10.60 14.83
CA PHE A 402 1.74 9.30 14.45
C PHE A 402 0.77 8.72 15.48
N GLY A 403 0.38 9.48 16.52
CA GLY A 403 -0.60 9.03 17.50
C GLY A 403 -0.19 7.79 18.31
N ILE A 404 1.12 7.59 18.50
CA ILE A 404 1.69 6.55 19.36
C ILE A 404 2.09 7.22 20.67
N HIS A 405 1.32 6.98 21.73
CA HIS A 405 1.71 7.28 23.10
C HIS A 405 2.30 5.99 23.71
N ASP A 406 3.39 6.14 24.46
CA ASP A 406 4.11 5.04 25.12
C ASP A 406 3.24 4.25 26.11
#